data_AF-A0A7C4FMI5-F1
#
_entry.id   AF-A0A7C4FMI5-F1
#
_cell.length_a   1.000
_cell.length_b   1.000
_cell.length_c   1.000
_cell.angle_alpha   90.00
_cell.angle_beta   90.00
_cell.angle_gamma   90.00
#
_symmetry.space_group_name_H-M   'P 1'
#
loop_
_entity.id
_entity.type
_entity.pdbx_description
1 polymer ?
#
loop_
_entity_poly.entity_id
_entity_poly.type
_entity_poly.pdbx_seq_one_letter_code
_entity_poly.pdbx_strand_id
1 'polypeptide(L)'
;MALSVRTRAEVEVFRSGGPGGQHRNKRETAVRARDPVTGLSAVACESRSQAENREMALRRLEEKVARLSHRPKPRIPTRKSAGVRRREREHKRRHSLKKKSRRLLGGDEF
;
A
#
# COMPACT_ATOMS: atom_id res chain seq x y z
N MET A 1 -10.56 -5.47 -26.67
CA MET A 1 -11.35 -5.54 -25.43
C MET A 1 -10.55 -6.32 -24.40
N ALA A 2 -10.25 -5.74 -23.23
CA ALA A 2 -9.60 -6.50 -22.16
C ALA A 2 -10.62 -7.50 -21.58
N LEU A 3 -10.29 -8.80 -21.61
CA LEU A 3 -11.11 -9.81 -20.96
C LEU A 3 -11.21 -9.52 -19.46
N SER A 4 -12.42 -9.61 -18.91
CA SER A 4 -12.64 -9.46 -17.47
C SER A 4 -11.85 -10.51 -16.69
N VAL A 5 -11.30 -10.12 -15.53
CA VAL A 5 -10.54 -11.02 -14.64
C VAL A 5 -11.36 -12.26 -14.29
N ARG A 6 -12.69 -12.13 -14.12
CA ARG A 6 -13.59 -13.26 -13.86
C ARG A 6 -13.65 -14.27 -14.99
N THR A 7 -13.63 -13.80 -16.23
CA THR A 7 -13.84 -14.65 -17.42
C THR A 7 -12.61 -15.50 -17.72
N ARG A 8 -11.42 -14.96 -17.46
CA ARG A 8 -10.14 -15.66 -17.71
C ARG A 8 -9.59 -16.41 -16.50
N ALA A 9 -10.26 -16.33 -15.34
CA ALA A 9 -9.81 -17.00 -14.14
C ALA A 9 -10.04 -18.50 -14.23
N GLU A 10 -8.98 -19.27 -14.03
CA GLU A 10 -9.01 -20.71 -13.85
C GLU A 10 -9.46 -21.02 -12.42
N VAL A 11 -10.43 -21.91 -12.26
CA VAL A 11 -11.01 -22.26 -10.96
C VAL A 11 -10.74 -23.72 -10.65
N GLU A 12 -9.98 -23.96 -9.59
CA GLU A 12 -9.67 -25.28 -9.06
C GLU A 12 -10.43 -25.51 -7.75
N VAL A 13 -10.98 -26.71 -7.57
CA VAL A 13 -11.59 -27.13 -6.31
C VAL A 13 -10.67 -28.09 -5.58
N PHE A 14 -10.61 -27.99 -4.26
CA PHE A 14 -9.74 -28.82 -3.44
C PHE A 14 -10.30 -28.97 -2.02
N ARG A 15 -9.68 -29.86 -1.23
CA ARG A 15 -10.04 -30.06 0.18
C ARG A 15 -9.31 -29.06 1.05
N SER A 16 -10.03 -28.37 1.94
CA SER A 16 -9.41 -27.50 2.93
C SER A 16 -8.70 -28.32 4.01
N GLY A 17 -7.44 -28.01 4.30
CA GLY A 17 -6.69 -28.64 5.39
C GLY A 17 -6.80 -27.89 6.73
N GLY A 18 -6.72 -28.62 7.84
CA GLY A 18 -6.61 -28.07 9.21
C GLY A 18 -7.61 -28.66 10.20
N PRO A 19 -7.61 -28.22 11.48
CA PRO A 19 -8.57 -28.69 12.48
C PRO A 19 -9.99 -28.31 12.07
N GLY A 20 -10.87 -29.30 11.95
CA GLY A 20 -12.23 -29.10 11.46
C GLY A 20 -13.07 -30.36 11.57
N GLY A 21 -14.39 -30.19 11.47
CA GLY A 21 -15.34 -31.30 11.48
C GLY A 21 -15.32 -32.10 10.17
N GLN A 22 -16.06 -33.21 10.14
CA GLN A 22 -16.13 -34.13 8.99
C GLN A 22 -16.47 -33.41 7.68
N HIS A 23 -17.35 -32.40 7.73
CA HIS A 23 -17.74 -31.62 6.56
C HIS A 23 -16.56 -30.90 5.90
N ARG A 24 -15.64 -30.32 6.68
CA ARG A 24 -14.49 -29.56 6.18
C ARG A 24 -13.39 -30.46 5.61
N ASN A 25 -13.23 -31.65 6.19
CA ASN A 25 -12.12 -32.55 5.84
C ASN A 25 -12.47 -33.49 4.68
N LYS A 26 -13.75 -33.89 4.56
CA LYS A 26 -14.20 -34.85 3.53
C LYS A 26 -14.67 -34.18 2.24
N ARG A 27 -15.17 -32.95 2.29
CA ARG A 27 -15.82 -32.30 1.15
C ARG A 27 -14.88 -31.32 0.43
N GLU A 28 -14.87 -31.36 -0.89
CA GLU A 28 -14.09 -30.49 -1.77
C GLU A 28 -14.80 -29.14 -1.97
N THR A 29 -14.99 -28.40 -0.87
CA THR A 29 -15.69 -27.11 -0.90
C THR A 29 -14.76 -25.92 -1.10
N ALA A 30 -13.45 -26.09 -0.89
CA ALA A 30 -12.50 -24.99 -1.04
C ALA A 30 -12.24 -24.73 -2.53
N VAL A 31 -12.15 -23.44 -2.87
CA VAL A 31 -11.98 -22.99 -4.25
C VAL A 31 -10.74 -22.10 -4.34
N ARG A 32 -9.90 -22.36 -5.33
CA ARG A 32 -8.77 -21.53 -5.73
C ARG A 32 -9.08 -20.94 -7.10
N ALA A 33 -9.06 -19.62 -7.21
CA ALA A 33 -9.14 -18.91 -8.47
C ALA A 33 -7.75 -18.38 -8.84
N ARG A 34 -7.28 -18.63 -10.07
CA ARG A 34 -5.99 -18.17 -10.59
C ARG A 34 -6.20 -17.39 -11.87
N ASP A 35 -5.54 -16.24 -11.99
CA ASP A 35 -5.46 -15.51 -13.25
C ASP A 35 -4.14 -15.85 -13.96
N PRO A 36 -4.19 -16.53 -15.13
CA PRO A 36 -2.97 -16.93 -15.84
C PRO A 36 -2.15 -15.75 -16.34
N VAL A 37 -2.77 -14.59 -16.58
CA VAL A 37 -2.10 -13.41 -17.12
C VAL A 37 -1.28 -12.68 -16.05
N THR A 38 -1.86 -12.48 -14.87
CA THR A 38 -1.17 -11.78 -13.76
C THR A 38 -0.40 -12.73 -12.86
N GLY A 39 -0.62 -14.05 -12.98
CA GLY A 39 -0.05 -15.06 -12.09
C GLY A 39 -0.63 -15.05 -10.68
N LEU A 40 -1.60 -14.18 -10.40
CA LEU A 40 -2.20 -14.04 -9.08
C LEU A 40 -3.19 -15.15 -8.82
N SER A 41 -3.25 -15.58 -7.56
CA SER A 41 -4.25 -16.54 -7.09
C SER A 41 -4.92 -16.06 -5.81
N ALA A 42 -6.16 -16.51 -5.62
CA ALA A 42 -6.95 -16.28 -4.42
C ALA A 42 -7.66 -17.58 -4.03
N VAL A 43 -7.82 -17.77 -2.71
CA VAL A 43 -8.46 -18.96 -2.14
C VAL A 43 -9.62 -18.53 -1.26
N ALA A 44 -10.69 -19.32 -1.27
CA ALA A 44 -11.81 -19.21 -0.35
C ALA A 44 -12.26 -20.59 0.13
N CYS A 45 -12.46 -20.72 1.44
CA CYS A 45 -12.87 -21.97 2.10
C CYS A 45 -13.74 -21.71 3.34
N GLU A 46 -14.37 -20.54 3.44
CA GLU A 46 -15.11 -20.11 4.63
C GLU A 46 -16.50 -20.74 4.69
N SER A 47 -17.14 -20.90 3.53
CA SER A 47 -18.48 -21.47 3.46
C SER A 47 -18.44 -22.98 3.26
N ARG A 48 -19.54 -23.63 3.66
CA ARG A 48 -19.85 -25.01 3.31
C ARG A 48 -20.26 -25.18 1.83
N SER A 49 -20.61 -24.08 1.15
CA SER A 49 -21.04 -24.06 -0.24
C SER A 49 -19.87 -23.76 -1.17
N GLN A 50 -19.67 -24.62 -2.18
CA GLN A 50 -18.67 -24.41 -3.23
C GLN A 50 -18.97 -23.17 -4.07
N ALA A 51 -20.25 -22.89 -4.35
CA ALA A 51 -20.66 -21.74 -5.15
C ALA A 51 -20.32 -20.41 -4.45
N GLU A 52 -20.59 -20.32 -3.15
CA GLU A 52 -20.22 -19.14 -2.34
C GLU A 52 -18.70 -18.97 -2.28
N ASN A 53 -17.96 -20.07 -2.08
CA ASN A 53 -16.50 -20.02 -2.09
C ASN A 53 -15.95 -19.61 -3.47
N ARG A 54 -16.57 -20.02 -4.58
CA ARG A 54 -16.18 -19.59 -5.92
C ARG A 54 -16.36 -18.08 -6.09
N GLU A 55 -17.49 -17.53 -5.68
CA GLU A 55 -17.74 -16.09 -5.76
C GLU A 55 -16.76 -15.29 -4.89
N MET A 56 -16.51 -15.75 -3.66
CA MET A 56 -15.52 -15.12 -2.78
C MET A 56 -14.10 -15.19 -3.33
N ALA A 57 -13.68 -16.33 -3.91
CA ALA A 57 -12.36 -16.47 -4.51
C ALA A 57 -12.18 -15.52 -5.71
N LEU A 58 -13.19 -15.42 -6.58
CA LEU A 58 -13.18 -14.50 -7.72
C LEU A 58 -13.13 -13.04 -7.28
N ARG A 59 -13.96 -12.64 -6.31
CA ARG A 59 -13.95 -11.28 -5.75
C ARG A 59 -12.59 -10.91 -5.16
N ARG A 60 -11.99 -11.81 -4.38
CA ARG A 60 -10.64 -11.61 -3.82
C ARG A 60 -9.58 -11.47 -4.92
N LEU A 61 -9.69 -12.25 -5.99
CA LEU A 61 -8.78 -12.16 -7.13
C LEU A 61 -8.89 -10.79 -7.82
N GLU A 62 -10.11 -10.31 -8.05
CA GLU A 62 -10.37 -8.97 -8.60
C GLU A 62 -9.77 -7.87 -7.72
N GLU A 63 -10.01 -7.92 -6.40
CA GLU A 63 -9.48 -6.94 -5.46
C GLU A 63 -7.94 -6.92 -5.47
N LYS A 64 -7.29 -8.09 -5.57
CA LYS A 64 -5.83 -8.19 -5.70
C LYS A 64 -5.32 -7.57 -6.98
N VAL A 65 -5.95 -7.88 -8.12
CA VAL A 65 -5.58 -7.32 -9.43
C VAL A 65 -5.78 -5.80 -9.43
N ALA A 66 -6.91 -5.31 -8.89
CA ALA A 66 -7.21 -3.89 -8.80
C ALA A 66 -6.20 -3.14 -7.93
N ARG A 67 -5.81 -3.73 -6.78
CA ARG A 67 -4.81 -3.13 -5.89
C ARG A 67 -3.45 -2.99 -6.55
N LEU A 68 -3.01 -3.98 -7.31
CA LEU A 68 -1.73 -3.93 -8.03
C LEU A 68 -1.78 -3.01 -9.25
N SER A 69 -2.94 -2.89 -9.88
CA SER A 69 -3.15 -1.96 -10.99
C SER A 69 -3.25 -0.50 -10.51
N HIS A 70 -3.57 -0.28 -9.24
CA HIS A 70 -3.67 1.06 -8.67
C HIS A 70 -2.29 1.68 -8.47
N ARG A 71 -1.95 2.64 -9.34
CA ARG A 71 -0.77 3.48 -9.17
C ARG A 71 -1.09 4.64 -8.23
N PRO A 72 -0.47 4.75 -7.04
CA PRO A 72 -0.68 5.90 -6.18
C PRO A 72 -0.17 7.17 -6.88
N LYS A 73 -0.89 8.28 -6.69
CA LYS A 73 -0.46 9.58 -7.22
C LYS A 73 0.89 9.96 -6.58
N PRO A 74 1.89 10.40 -7.37
CA PRO A 74 3.17 10.80 -6.80
C PRO A 74 2.99 11.98 -5.86
N ARG A 75 3.65 11.94 -4.70
CA ARG A 75 3.66 13.06 -3.76
C ARG A 75 4.52 14.18 -4.33
N ILE A 76 3.90 15.31 -4.64
CA ILE A 76 4.64 16.54 -4.96
C ILE A 76 5.13 17.14 -3.63
N PRO A 77 6.46 17.31 -3.42
CA PRO A 77 6.96 17.89 -2.19
C PRO A 77 6.50 19.34 -2.04
N THR A 78 6.05 19.70 -0.84
CA THR A 78 5.65 21.08 -0.55
C THR A 78 6.89 21.96 -0.38
N ARG A 79 6.80 23.22 -0.82
CA ARG A 79 7.86 24.21 -0.58
C ARG A 79 7.84 24.60 0.90
N LYS A 80 9.00 24.95 1.48
CA LYS A 80 9.08 25.58 2.82
C LYS A 80 8.12 26.77 2.88
N SER A 81 7.34 26.86 3.97
CA SER A 81 6.37 27.94 4.17
C SER A 81 7.05 29.31 4.27
N ALA A 82 6.31 30.37 3.94
CA ALA A 82 6.82 31.74 4.04
C ALA A 82 7.29 32.09 5.47
N GLY A 83 6.58 31.59 6.49
CA GLY A 83 6.95 31.77 7.90
C GLY A 83 8.31 31.14 8.25
N VAL A 84 8.58 29.93 7.76
CA VAL A 84 9.88 29.28 7.96
C VAL A 84 11.00 30.08 7.28
N ARG A 85 10.79 30.51 6.03
CA ARG A 85 11.76 31.35 5.30
C ARG A 85 12.04 32.69 5.99
N ARG A 86 11.03 33.28 6.65
CA ARG A 86 11.17 34.51 7.41
C ARG A 86 12.05 34.30 8.64
N ARG A 87 11.75 33.26 9.44
CA ARG A 87 12.52 32.90 10.64
C ARG A 87 13.99 32.62 10.32
N GLU A 88 14.27 31.89 9.23
CA GLU A 88 15.64 31.62 8.78
C GLU A 88 16.41 32.91 8.43
N ARG A 89 15.76 33.86 7.74
CA ARG A 89 16.34 35.17 7.42
C ARG A 89 16.59 36.02 8.67
N GLU A 90 15.63 36.07 9.58
CA GLU A 90 15.77 36.79 10.86
C GLU A 90 16.91 36.21 11.72
N HIS A 91 17.02 34.88 11.77
CA HIS A 91 18.11 34.20 12.46
C HIS A 91 19.48 34.57 11.89
N LYS A 92 19.63 34.53 10.55
CA LYS A 92 20.85 34.98 9.87
C LYS A 92 21.18 36.45 10.16
N ARG A 93 20.16 37.32 10.14
CA ARG A 93 20.32 38.75 10.47
C ARG A 93 20.80 38.95 11.90
N ARG A 94 20.17 38.30 12.88
CA ARG A 94 20.57 38.34 14.30
C ARG A 94 22.00 37.86 14.51
N HIS A 95 22.37 36.75 13.89
CA HIS A 95 23.73 36.22 13.98
C HIS A 95 24.78 37.17 13.39
N SER A 96 24.48 37.81 12.26
CA SER A 96 25.37 38.79 11.65
C SER A 96 25.56 40.02 12.55
N LEU A 97 24.47 40.54 13.14
CA LEU A 97 24.54 41.67 14.05
C LEU A 97 25.39 41.35 15.28
N LYS A 98 25.19 40.16 15.88
CA LYS A 98 26.00 39.67 17.01
C LYS A 98 27.48 39.55 16.67
N LYS A 99 27.82 39.10 15.45
CA LYS A 99 29.23 39.02 15.01
C LYS A 99 29.85 40.42 14.84
N LYS A 100 29.11 41.36 14.27
CA LYS A 100 29.57 42.76 14.12
C LYS A 100 29.79 43.42 15.48
N SER A 101 28.85 43.26 16.41
CA SER A 101 28.98 43.84 17.76
C SER A 101 30.18 43.27 18.52
N ARG A 102 30.46 41.96 18.39
CA ARG A 102 31.66 41.34 18.96
C ARG A 102 32.96 41.90 18.39
N ARG A 103 32.99 42.19 17.09
CA ARG A 103 34.18 42.78 16.43
C ARG A 103 34.42 44.22 16.90
N LEU A 104 33.36 44.98 17.13
CA LEU A 104 33.43 46.37 17.61
C LEU A 104 33.87 46.47 19.08
N LEU A 105 33.48 45.52 19.92
CA LEU A 105 33.84 45.50 21.35
C LEU A 105 35.19 44.84 21.64
N GLY A 106 35.79 44.14 20.67
CA GLY A 106 37.08 43.46 20.81
C GLY A 106 38.16 43.99 19.87
N GLY A 107 38.02 45.23 19.40
CA GLY A 107 38.91 45.85 18.42
C GLY A 107 39.94 46.83 18.98
N ASP A 108 39.90 47.12 20.29
CA ASP A 108 40.76 48.10 20.93
C ASP A 108 41.52 47.45 22.09
N GLU A 109 42.54 46.63 21.82
CA GLU A 109 43.72 46.39 22.67
C GLU A 109 44.76 45.64 21.82
N PHE A 110 45.59 46.38 21.07
CA PHE A 110 47.00 46.17 20.72
C PHE A 110 47.47 47.29 19.78
#